data_AF-A0AAD6MCH4-F1
#
_entry.id   AF-A0AAD6MCH4-F1
#
_cell.length_a   1.000
_cell.length_b   1.000
_cell.length_c   1.000
_cell.angle_alpha   90.00
_cell.angle_beta   90.00
_cell.angle_gamma   90.00
#
_symmetry.space_group_name_H-M   'P 1'
#
loop_
_entity.id
_entity.type
_entity.pdbx_description
1 polymer ?
#
loop_
_entity_poly.entity_id
_entity_poly.type
_entity_poly.pdbx_seq_one_letter_code
_entity_poly.pdbx_strand_id
1 'polypeptide(L)'
;MGSYKKDQRRSFSSPEPSNSNKDEMGSYNYKMFNLFNRKFKITEAEPPKDVKQVFSKFSDGGSHMMADQLRRFLVLHQDELDCTLAEAKKIMEEVINRRHHLTRYSRHSLNLDDFFHFLLYDDLNGPITSQVNPPPSPSVNTFGAFMNFRVSQLCLFF
;
A
#
# COMPACT_ATOMS: atom_id res chain seq x y z
N MET A 1 -1.52 39.14 -46.74
CA MET A 1 -2.99 39.13 -46.98
C MET A 1 -3.50 37.72 -46.70
N GLY A 2 -4.02 37.48 -45.49
CA GLY A 2 -4.62 36.20 -45.10
C GLY A 2 -6.14 36.30 -45.15
N SER A 3 -6.80 35.28 -45.68
CA SER A 3 -8.26 35.17 -45.72
C SER A 3 -8.67 33.79 -45.24
N TYR A 4 -9.16 33.71 -44.00
CA TYR A 4 -9.76 32.50 -43.44
C TYR A 4 -11.28 32.59 -43.55
N LYS A 5 -11.88 31.43 -43.84
CA LYS A 5 -13.29 31.25 -44.18
C LYS A 5 -14.20 31.30 -42.94
N LYS A 6 -15.40 31.75 -43.24
CA LYS A 6 -16.63 32.00 -42.49
C LYS A 6 -17.18 30.75 -41.79
N ASP A 7 -17.24 30.77 -40.45
CA ASP A 7 -18.03 29.81 -39.68
C ASP A 7 -19.44 30.32 -39.40
N GLN A 8 -20.36 29.37 -39.49
CA GLN A 8 -21.79 29.54 -39.69
C GLN A 8 -22.53 29.74 -38.36
N ARG A 9 -23.46 30.70 -38.39
CA ARG A 9 -24.30 31.14 -37.27
C ARG A 9 -25.05 29.97 -36.62
N ARG A 10 -24.92 29.84 -35.30
CA ARG A 10 -25.99 29.30 -34.45
C ARG A 10 -26.59 30.44 -33.65
N SER A 11 -27.77 30.85 -34.10
CA SER A 11 -28.69 31.76 -33.43
C SER A 11 -29.13 31.16 -32.11
N PHE A 12 -28.86 31.86 -31.01
CA PHE A 12 -29.55 31.67 -29.75
C PHE A 12 -30.08 33.03 -29.30
N SER A 13 -31.35 33.00 -28.93
CA SER A 13 -32.26 34.11 -28.68
C SER A 13 -31.81 35.05 -27.56
N SER A 14 -32.06 36.34 -27.78
CA SER A 14 -31.87 37.45 -26.85
C SER A 14 -32.71 37.32 -25.58
N PRO A 15 -32.22 37.83 -24.43
CA PRO A 15 -33.07 38.42 -23.40
C PRO A 15 -32.94 39.95 -23.42
N GLU A 16 -34.07 40.65 -23.48
CA GLU A 16 -34.19 42.11 -23.31
C GLU A 16 -33.72 42.56 -21.91
N PRO A 17 -33.03 43.72 -21.77
CA PRO A 17 -32.60 44.25 -20.48
C PRO A 17 -33.57 45.30 -19.93
N SER A 18 -34.14 45.06 -18.76
CA SER A 18 -34.80 46.10 -17.97
C SER A 18 -33.85 46.67 -16.90
N ASN A 19 -33.25 47.80 -17.27
CA ASN A 19 -33.00 49.00 -16.47
C ASN A 19 -32.36 48.94 -15.06
N SER A 20 -31.25 49.67 -14.99
CA SER A 20 -30.89 50.67 -13.97
C SER A 20 -29.87 50.32 -12.88
N ASN A 21 -28.83 51.17 -12.91
CA ASN A 21 -27.94 51.61 -11.84
C ASN A 21 -26.66 50.81 -11.60
N LYS A 22 -25.54 51.54 -11.82
CA LYS A 22 -24.35 51.71 -10.94
C LYS A 22 -23.99 50.44 -10.17
N ASP A 23 -22.84 49.82 -10.44
CA ASP A 23 -21.57 50.32 -9.92
C ASP A 23 -20.38 49.87 -10.78
N GLU A 24 -19.42 50.78 -10.97
CA GLU A 24 -18.05 50.39 -11.32
C GLU A 24 -17.51 49.47 -10.22
N MET A 25 -17.41 48.18 -10.52
CA MET A 25 -16.49 47.31 -9.81
C MET A 25 -15.96 46.28 -10.80
N GLY A 26 -14.76 46.55 -11.33
CA GLY A 26 -14.09 45.69 -12.28
C GLY A 26 -14.04 44.25 -11.77
N SER A 27 -14.57 43.32 -12.58
CA SER A 27 -14.47 41.89 -12.28
C SER A 27 -13.02 41.43 -12.47
N TYR A 28 -12.37 41.11 -11.35
CA TYR A 28 -10.98 40.67 -11.32
C TYR A 28 -10.82 39.30 -11.99
N ASN A 29 -9.92 39.21 -12.98
CA ASN A 29 -9.50 37.95 -13.58
C ASN A 29 -8.50 37.24 -12.65
N TYR A 30 -8.97 36.38 -11.75
CA TYR A 30 -8.09 35.52 -10.95
C TYR A 30 -7.62 34.33 -11.78
N LYS A 31 -6.39 34.42 -12.33
CA LYS A 31 -5.68 33.28 -12.91
C LYS A 31 -4.88 32.61 -11.80
N MET A 32 -5.54 31.73 -11.04
CA MET A 32 -4.83 30.86 -10.09
C MET A 32 -3.90 29.97 -10.90
N PHE A 33 -2.60 30.18 -10.75
CA PHE A 33 -1.57 29.42 -11.44
C PHE A 33 -1.74 27.91 -11.16
N ASN A 34 -2.02 27.11 -12.18
CA ASN A 34 -1.90 25.64 -12.19
C ASN A 34 -0.42 25.18 -12.06
N LEU A 35 0.40 25.86 -11.25
CA LEU A 35 1.84 25.64 -11.11
C LEU A 35 2.22 24.67 -10.00
N PHE A 36 1.26 24.01 -9.35
CA PHE A 36 1.57 22.95 -8.38
C PHE A 36 1.68 21.59 -9.07
N ASN A 37 2.69 21.43 -9.91
CA ASN A 37 3.20 20.09 -10.22
C ASN A 37 3.95 19.58 -8.99
N ARG A 38 3.20 19.16 -7.95
CA ARG A 38 3.79 18.51 -6.78
C ARG A 38 4.38 17.17 -7.23
N LYS A 39 5.71 17.13 -7.39
CA LYS A 39 6.44 15.88 -7.62
C LYS A 39 6.54 15.15 -6.28
N PHE A 40 5.62 14.24 -6.01
CA PHE A 40 5.85 13.26 -4.95
C PHE A 40 6.99 12.36 -5.40
N LYS A 41 8.15 12.47 -4.74
CA LYS A 41 9.15 11.41 -4.80
C LYS A 41 8.58 10.24 -4.01
N ILE A 42 7.90 9.32 -4.71
CA ILE A 42 7.55 8.03 -4.14
C ILE A 42 8.90 7.31 -3.98
N THR A 43 9.49 7.44 -2.80
CA THR A 43 10.63 6.60 -2.42
C THR A 43 9.98 5.30 -1.98
N GLU A 44 10.19 4.22 -2.75
CA GLU A 44 9.76 2.89 -2.32
C GLU A 44 10.39 2.62 -0.95
N ALA A 45 9.56 2.22 0.02
CA ALA A 45 10.04 2.01 1.38
C ALA A 45 11.06 0.87 1.35
N GLU A 46 12.28 1.15 1.80
CA GLU A 46 13.30 0.12 1.90
C GLU A 46 12.97 -0.80 3.09
N PRO A 47 13.13 -2.14 2.95
CA PRO A 47 12.91 -3.06 4.06
C PRO A 47 13.77 -2.67 5.27
N PRO A 48 13.15 -2.51 6.46
CA PRO A 48 13.86 -2.30 7.72
C PRO A 48 14.91 -3.39 8.03
N LYS A 49 15.89 -3.06 8.87
CA LYS A 49 17.04 -3.94 9.16
C LYS A 49 16.63 -5.27 9.80
N ASP A 50 15.66 -5.23 10.70
CA ASP A 50 15.02 -6.39 11.33
C ASP A 50 14.34 -7.30 10.28
N VAL A 51 13.58 -6.74 9.33
CA VAL A 51 12.97 -7.49 8.23
C VAL A 51 14.03 -8.22 7.42
N LYS A 52 15.14 -7.54 7.08
CA LYS A 52 16.28 -8.16 6.38
C LYS A 52 16.90 -9.32 7.16
N GLN A 53 17.05 -9.17 8.47
CA GLN A 53 17.60 -10.21 9.34
C GLN A 53 16.67 -11.42 9.44
N VAL A 54 15.37 -11.19 9.60
CA VAL A 54 14.35 -12.24 9.64
C VAL A 54 14.31 -12.99 8.32
N PHE A 55 14.28 -12.27 7.18
CA PHE A 55 14.35 -12.89 5.87
C PHE A 55 15.58 -13.78 5.73
N SER A 56 16.77 -13.25 6.03
CA SER A 56 18.03 -14.00 5.96
C SER A 56 18.05 -15.22 6.86
N LYS A 57 17.44 -15.15 8.05
CA LYS A 57 17.33 -16.28 8.98
C LYS A 57 16.46 -17.40 8.40
N PHE A 58 15.31 -17.06 7.83
CA PHE A 58 14.36 -18.05 7.34
C PHE A 58 14.64 -18.52 5.91
N SER A 59 15.39 -17.76 5.11
CA SER A 59 15.89 -18.17 3.80
C SER A 59 17.18 -19.01 3.88
N ASP A 60 17.63 -19.38 5.08
CA ASP A 60 18.90 -20.08 5.32
C ASP A 60 20.12 -19.33 4.71
N GLY A 61 20.07 -17.99 4.72
CA GLY A 61 21.07 -17.11 4.11
C GLY A 61 20.93 -16.92 2.59
N GLY A 62 19.93 -17.56 1.97
CA GLY A 62 19.64 -17.46 0.54
C GLY A 62 19.02 -16.13 0.13
N SER A 63 19.09 -15.84 -1.17
CA SER A 63 18.46 -14.68 -1.80
C SER A 63 16.94 -14.83 -2.03
N HIS A 64 16.44 -16.06 -1.90
CA HIS A 64 15.05 -16.42 -2.15
C HIS A 64 14.53 -17.30 -1.01
N MET A 65 13.26 -17.14 -0.66
CA MET A 65 12.55 -17.90 0.34
C MET A 65 11.51 -18.82 -0.34
N MET A 66 11.58 -20.12 -0.06
CA MET A 66 10.67 -21.15 -0.55
C MET A 66 9.44 -21.31 0.36
N ALA A 67 8.41 -22.04 -0.11
CA ALA A 67 7.16 -22.19 0.64
C ALA A 67 7.32 -22.88 2.01
N ASP A 68 8.24 -23.84 2.13
CA ASP A 68 8.56 -24.49 3.41
C ASP A 68 9.23 -23.50 4.38
N GLN A 69 10.08 -22.62 3.87
CA GLN A 69 10.75 -21.56 4.63
C GLN A 69 9.75 -20.49 5.08
N LEU A 70 8.84 -20.08 4.20
CA LEU A 70 7.74 -19.18 4.54
C LEU A 70 6.84 -19.78 5.62
N ARG A 71 6.50 -21.08 5.51
CA ARG A 71 5.75 -21.77 6.56
C ARG A 71 6.51 -21.77 7.89
N ARG A 72 7.82 -22.06 7.88
CA ARG A 72 8.66 -21.98 9.09
C ARG A 72 8.62 -20.60 9.71
N PHE A 73 8.66 -19.54 8.90
CA PHE A 73 8.48 -18.17 9.37
C PHE A 73 7.10 -17.96 10.01
N LEU A 74 6.02 -18.34 9.35
CA LEU A 74 4.65 -18.17 9.86
C LEU A 74 4.45 -18.87 11.21
N VAL A 75 4.90 -20.13 11.33
CA VAL A 75 4.77 -20.92 12.55
C VAL A 75 5.70 -20.42 13.66
N LEU A 76 6.99 -20.26 13.39
CA LEU A 76 7.99 -20.04 14.45
C LEU A 76 8.18 -18.57 14.82
N HIS A 77 7.85 -17.65 13.91
CA HIS A 77 8.04 -16.22 14.12
C HIS A 77 6.72 -15.48 14.33
N GLN A 78 5.63 -15.94 13.71
CA GLN A 78 4.31 -15.30 13.83
C GLN A 78 3.28 -16.09 14.63
N ASP A 79 3.68 -17.24 15.17
CA ASP A 79 2.86 -18.11 16.02
C ASP A 79 1.59 -18.64 15.31
N GLU A 80 1.64 -18.76 13.98
CA GLU A 80 0.57 -19.36 13.16
C GLU A 80 0.70 -20.89 13.17
N LEU A 81 0.44 -21.50 14.33
CA LEU A 81 0.69 -22.93 14.59
C LEU A 81 -0.04 -23.86 13.60
N ASP A 82 -1.22 -23.47 13.16
CA ASP A 82 -2.07 -24.25 12.25
C ASP A 82 -1.70 -24.07 10.77
N CYS A 83 -0.71 -23.21 10.46
CA CYS A 83 -0.32 -22.95 9.07
C CYS A 83 0.23 -24.21 8.40
N THR A 84 -0.48 -24.67 7.38
CA THR A 84 -0.11 -25.80 6.53
C THR A 84 0.83 -25.36 5.39
N LEU A 85 1.54 -26.33 4.81
CA LEU A 85 2.38 -26.06 3.63
C LEU A 85 1.55 -25.59 2.43
N ALA A 86 0.32 -26.07 2.29
CA ALA A 86 -0.58 -25.67 1.22
C ALA A 86 -1.00 -24.20 1.35
N GLU A 87 -1.29 -23.75 2.58
CA GLU A 87 -1.61 -22.33 2.84
C GLU A 87 -0.40 -21.44 2.60
N ALA A 88 0.79 -21.83 3.05
CA ALA A 88 2.01 -21.07 2.77
C ALA A 88 2.27 -20.93 1.26
N LYS A 89 2.05 -21.99 0.47
CA LYS A 89 2.13 -21.93 -0.99
C LYS A 89 1.11 -20.97 -1.59
N LYS A 90 -0.14 -21.03 -1.12
CA LYS A 90 -1.20 -20.14 -1.58
C LYS A 90 -0.89 -18.67 -1.29
N ILE A 91 -0.38 -18.35 -0.10
CA ILE A 91 0.08 -17.01 0.27
C ILE A 91 1.19 -16.55 -0.68
N MET A 92 2.20 -17.40 -0.90
CA MET A 92 3.31 -17.10 -1.79
C MET A 92 2.86 -16.83 -3.23
N GLU A 93 1.97 -17.68 -3.77
CA GLU A 93 1.38 -17.49 -5.09
C GLU A 93 0.62 -16.17 -5.18
N GLU A 94 -0.15 -15.79 -4.16
CA GLU A 94 -0.89 -14.54 -4.12
C GLU A 94 0.05 -13.32 -4.14
N VAL A 95 1.13 -13.34 -3.35
CA VAL A 95 2.14 -12.28 -3.34
C VAL A 95 2.79 -12.15 -4.73
N ILE A 96 3.17 -13.27 -5.33
CA ILE A 96 3.79 -13.31 -6.66
C ILE A 96 2.81 -12.82 -7.73
N ASN A 97 1.53 -13.18 -7.65
CA ASN A 97 0.49 -12.74 -8.59
C ASN A 97 0.30 -11.21 -8.56
N ARG A 98 0.37 -10.61 -7.37
CA ARG A 98 0.23 -9.17 -7.16
C ARG A 98 1.46 -8.39 -7.64
N ARG A 99 2.67 -8.90 -7.37
CA ARG A 99 3.93 -8.19 -7.67
C ARG A 99 4.42 -8.44 -9.10
N HIS A 100 4.19 -9.63 -9.65
CA HIS A 100 4.88 -10.12 -10.84
C HIS A 100 3.94 -10.55 -11.96
N HIS A 101 3.12 -9.64 -12.48
CA HIS A 101 2.12 -9.95 -13.52
C HIS A 101 2.69 -10.71 -14.74
N LEU A 102 3.94 -10.44 -15.13
CA LEU A 102 4.59 -11.08 -16.29
C LEU A 102 5.29 -12.41 -15.97
N THR A 103 5.77 -12.60 -14.74
CA THR A 103 6.59 -13.77 -14.36
C THR A 103 5.94 -14.68 -13.32
N ARG A 104 4.66 -14.43 -12.98
CA ARG A 104 3.92 -15.14 -11.93
C ARG A 104 3.89 -16.67 -12.06
N TYR A 105 3.98 -17.20 -13.28
CA TYR A 105 3.97 -18.65 -13.53
C TYR A 105 5.35 -19.31 -13.41
N SER A 106 6.43 -18.53 -13.46
CA SER A 106 7.80 -19.05 -13.39
C SER A 106 8.42 -18.86 -12.00
N ARG A 107 7.82 -18.02 -11.15
CA ARG A 107 8.31 -17.74 -9.81
C ARG A 107 7.55 -18.58 -8.79
N HIS A 108 8.31 -19.30 -7.98
CA HIS A 108 7.82 -20.14 -6.89
C HIS A 108 8.56 -19.85 -5.58
N SER A 109 9.10 -18.64 -5.46
CA SER A 109 9.89 -18.19 -4.33
C SER A 109 9.77 -16.67 -4.16
N LEU A 110 9.94 -16.21 -2.93
CA LEU A 110 9.90 -14.79 -2.57
C LEU A 110 11.33 -14.27 -2.43
N ASN A 111 11.65 -13.15 -3.08
CA ASN A 111 12.85 -12.39 -2.72
C ASN A 111 12.56 -11.51 -1.49
N LEU A 112 13.58 -10.79 -0.99
CA LEU A 112 13.45 -9.91 0.18
C LEU A 112 12.34 -8.85 0.01
N ASP A 113 12.22 -8.29 -1.20
CA ASP A 113 11.26 -7.25 -1.50
C ASP A 113 9.82 -7.81 -1.55
N ASP A 114 9.63 -9.01 -2.13
CA ASP A 114 8.36 -9.72 -2.10
C ASP A 114 7.94 -10.07 -0.66
N PHE A 115 8.89 -10.53 0.15
CA PHE A 115 8.67 -10.81 1.56
C PHE A 115 8.29 -9.54 2.35
N PHE A 116 8.95 -8.41 2.09
CA PHE A 116 8.61 -7.15 2.71
C PHE A 116 7.19 -6.71 2.35
N HIS A 117 6.80 -6.82 1.08
CA HIS A 117 5.43 -6.51 0.65
C HIS A 117 4.39 -7.47 1.24
N PHE A 118 4.72 -8.76 1.35
CA PHE A 118 3.88 -9.72 2.05
C PHE A 118 3.55 -9.26 3.48
N LEU A 119 4.54 -8.74 4.23
CA LEU A 119 4.32 -8.26 5.60
C LEU A 119 3.36 -7.06 5.67
N LEU A 120 3.21 -6.31 4.57
CA LEU A 120 2.35 -5.12 4.46
C LEU A 120 0.94 -5.43 3.96
N TYR A 121 0.68 -6.65 3.48
CA TYR A 121 -0.65 -7.02 3.00
C TYR A 121 -1.56 -7.41 4.16
N ASP A 122 -2.53 -6.57 4.49
CA ASP A 122 -3.46 -6.80 5.61
C ASP A 122 -4.35 -8.03 5.44
N ASP A 123 -4.60 -8.48 4.22
CA ASP A 123 -5.41 -9.67 3.95
C ASP A 123 -4.60 -10.98 4.01
N LEU A 124 -3.28 -10.91 3.84
CA LEU A 124 -2.37 -12.06 3.93
C LEU A 124 -1.60 -12.13 5.25
N ASN A 125 -1.37 -10.99 5.89
CA ASN A 125 -0.67 -10.81 7.16
C ASN A 125 -1.44 -9.85 8.07
N GLY A 126 -2.76 -10.04 8.17
CA GLY A 126 -3.63 -9.22 9.00
C GLY A 126 -3.36 -9.36 10.50
N PRO A 127 -3.96 -8.48 11.33
CA PRO A 127 -3.89 -8.60 12.78
C PRO A 127 -4.41 -9.97 13.24
N ILE A 128 -3.74 -10.59 14.22
CA ILE A 128 -4.23 -11.81 14.86
C ILE A 128 -5.62 -11.49 15.41
N THR A 129 -6.64 -12.17 14.91
CA THR A 129 -7.98 -12.04 15.47
C THR A 129 -7.95 -12.66 16.85
N SER A 130 -7.94 -11.82 17.90
CA SER A 130 -8.13 -12.31 19.25
C SER A 130 -9.55 -12.84 19.33
N GLN A 131 -9.73 -14.16 19.21
CA GLN A 131 -10.84 -14.80 19.91
C GLN A 131 -10.61 -14.48 21.38
N VAL A 132 -11.37 -13.52 21.91
CA VAL A 132 -11.20 -12.97 23.26
C VAL A 132 -11.55 -14.05 24.28
N ASN A 133 -10.56 -14.82 24.72
CA ASN A 133 -10.56 -15.35 26.08
C ASN A 133 -9.97 -14.24 26.97
N PRO A 134 -10.74 -13.65 27.90
CA PRO A 134 -10.21 -12.60 28.77
C PRO A 134 -9.05 -13.16 29.62
N PRO A 135 -7.92 -12.44 29.74
CA PRO A 135 -6.76 -12.94 30.47
C PRO A 135 -7.05 -12.97 31.98
N PRO A 136 -6.62 -14.02 32.72
CA PRO A 136 -6.51 -13.93 34.17
C PRO A 136 -5.45 -12.88 34.54
N SER A 137 -5.71 -12.17 35.63
CA SER A 137 -4.98 -10.99 36.13
C SER A 137 -3.45 -11.15 36.20
N PRO A 138 -2.69 -10.05 36.05
CA PRO A 138 -1.24 -10.12 35.89
C PRO A 138 -0.55 -10.39 37.23
N SER A 139 0.20 -11.48 37.30
CA SER A 139 1.32 -11.58 38.25
C SER A 139 2.62 -11.31 37.49
N VAL A 140 3.46 -10.50 38.11
CA VAL A 140 4.72 -9.95 37.62
C VAL A 140 5.69 -11.06 37.20
N ASN A 141 6.06 -11.08 35.91
CA ASN A 141 7.40 -11.40 35.38
C ASN A 141 7.31 -11.62 33.86
N THR A 142 7.32 -10.54 33.07
CA THR A 142 7.34 -10.62 31.60
C THR A 142 8.56 -9.91 31.04
N PHE A 143 9.69 -10.61 31.00
CA PHE A 143 10.80 -10.30 30.10
C PHE A 143 10.63 -11.17 28.86
N GLY A 144 10.06 -10.62 27.78
CA GLY A 144 9.90 -11.34 26.51
C GLY A 144 8.82 -10.86 25.53
N ALA A 145 8.17 -9.71 25.75
CA ALA A 145 6.98 -9.31 24.98
C ALA A 145 7.23 -8.15 23.98
N PHE A 146 8.31 -8.19 23.21
CA PHE A 146 8.59 -7.18 22.18
C PHE A 146 8.97 -7.79 20.83
N MET A 147 8.11 -8.64 20.28
CA MET A 147 7.95 -8.86 18.82
C MET A 147 6.53 -9.35 18.41
N ASN A 148 5.55 -9.33 19.32
CA ASN A 148 4.17 -9.78 19.02
C ASN A 148 3.23 -8.65 18.59
N PHE A 149 3.79 -7.54 18.12
CA PHE A 149 3.01 -6.49 17.48
C PHE A 149 3.26 -6.60 15.97
N ARG A 150 2.27 -7.17 15.26
CA ARG A 150 2.26 -7.28 13.79
C ARG A 150 2.75 -5.96 13.19
N VAL A 151 3.64 -6.06 12.19
CA VAL A 151 4.26 -4.94 11.44
C VAL A 151 3.21 -3.91 10.95
N SER A 152 1.94 -4.30 10.86
CA SER A 152 0.79 -3.45 10.52
C SER A 152 0.44 -2.36 11.54
N GLN A 153 0.87 -2.44 12.81
CA GLN A 153 0.62 -1.36 13.79
C GLN A 153 1.68 -0.24 13.78
N LEU A 154 2.79 -0.39 13.05
CA LEU A 154 3.81 0.67 12.93
C LEU A 154 3.60 1.63 11.76
N CYS A 155 2.65 1.37 10.86
CA CYS A 155 2.34 2.27 9.74
C CYS A 155 1.36 3.41 10.09
N LEU A 156 0.91 3.54 11.35
CA LEU A 156 0.11 4.69 11.82
C LEU A 156 0.95 5.82 12.45
N PHE A 157 2.29 5.76 12.39
CA PHE A 157 3.17 6.82 12.88
C PHE A 157 4.31 7.21 11.91
N PHE A 158 4.01 7.26 10.60
CA PHE A 158 4.80 8.04 9.63
C PHE A 158 3.88 8.80 8.67
#